data_AF-A0A9D9MHF1-F1
#
_entry.id   AF-A0A9D9MHF1-F1
#
_cell.length_a   1.000
_cell.length_b   1.000
_cell.length_c   1.000
_cell.angle_alpha   90.00
_cell.angle_beta   90.00
_cell.angle_gamma   90.00
#
_symmetry.space_group_name_H-M   'P 1'
#
loop_
_entity.id
_entity.type
_entity.pdbx_description
1 polymer ?
#
loop_
_entity_poly.entity_id
_entity_poly.type
_entity_poly.pdbx_seq_one_letter_code
_entity_poly.pdbx_strand_id
1 'polypeptide(L)'
;MIYAPGFLAPRTIQYPVSQLDLIPTLFHLLNLTEPFSALGVDGLNPHITHRAFITEGGNLALITPEGFLRHDRSKGLESSLDKTSEEYARLEQEVLALDKSVTSLFQSNHWAK
;
A
#
# COMPACT_ATOMS: atom_id res chain seq x y z
N MET A 1 9.40 -8.45 10.14
CA MET A 1 10.74 -9.07 9.99
C MET A 1 10.59 -10.24 9.04
N ILE A 2 11.39 -10.29 7.97
CA ILE A 2 11.50 -11.47 7.09
C ILE A 2 12.84 -12.13 7.40
N TYR A 3 12.84 -13.41 7.73
CA TYR A 3 14.05 -14.18 8.01
C TYR A 3 14.17 -15.32 7.01
N ALA A 4 15.17 -15.25 6.13
CA ALA A 4 15.41 -16.22 5.06
C ALA A 4 16.93 -16.40 4.83
N PRO A 5 17.63 -17.12 5.72
CA PRO A 5 19.08 -17.28 5.65
C PRO A 5 19.49 -17.99 4.35
N GLY A 6 20.57 -17.51 3.72
CA GLY A 6 21.06 -18.06 2.44
C GLY A 6 20.28 -17.59 1.20
N PHE A 7 19.10 -17.02 1.38
CA PHE A 7 18.27 -16.47 0.29
C PHE A 7 18.25 -14.95 0.30
N LEU A 8 18.16 -14.33 1.48
CA LEU A 8 18.18 -12.88 1.65
C LEU A 8 19.40 -12.45 2.45
N ALA A 9 20.15 -11.51 1.89
CA ALA A 9 21.16 -10.79 2.64
C ALA A 9 20.48 -9.93 3.72
N PRO A 10 21.05 -9.85 4.94
CA PRO A 10 20.54 -8.96 5.98
C PRO A 10 20.51 -7.51 5.50
N ARG A 11 19.37 -6.82 5.67
CA ARG A 11 19.24 -5.40 5.37
C ARG A 11 18.11 -4.77 6.18
N THR A 12 18.20 -3.45 6.35
CA THR A 12 17.12 -2.62 6.90
C THR A 12 16.48 -1.82 5.78
N ILE A 13 15.16 -1.90 5.69
CA ILE A 13 14.35 -1.08 4.79
C ILE A 13 13.79 0.10 5.58
N GLN A 14 13.88 1.31 5.01
CA GLN A 14 13.51 2.57 5.66
C GLN A 14 12.41 3.32 4.90
N TYR A 15 11.73 2.66 3.96
CA TYR A 15 10.57 3.19 3.26
C TYR A 15 9.27 2.54 3.78
N PRO A 16 8.11 3.19 3.60
CA PRO A 16 6.82 2.64 4.03
C PRO A 16 6.48 1.33 3.32
N VAL A 17 5.85 0.40 4.03
CA VAL A 17 5.39 -0.88 3.48
C VAL A 17 4.05 -1.22 4.11
N SER A 18 3.10 -1.75 3.34
CA SER A 18 1.79 -2.21 3.81
C SER A 18 1.81 -3.70 4.15
N GLN A 19 0.86 -4.14 4.97
CA GLN A 19 0.55 -5.56 5.10
C GLN A 19 0.09 -6.18 3.77
N LEU A 20 -0.50 -5.36 2.88
CA LEU A 20 -0.94 -5.79 1.54
C LEU A 20 0.23 -6.22 0.64
N ASP A 21 1.44 -5.77 0.95
CA ASP A 21 2.64 -6.06 0.17
C ASP A 21 3.21 -7.46 0.47
N LEU A 22 2.76 -8.11 1.54
CA LEU A 22 3.32 -9.39 1.98
C LEU A 22 3.17 -10.50 0.95
N ILE A 23 1.98 -10.66 0.36
CA ILE A 23 1.72 -11.73 -0.62
C ILE A 23 2.51 -11.50 -1.92
N PRO A 24 2.48 -10.32 -2.56
CA PRO A 24 3.35 -10.04 -3.70
C PRO A 24 4.85 -10.26 -3.40
N THR A 25 5.30 -9.84 -2.22
CA THR A 25 6.69 -10.06 -1.76
C THR A 25 7.02 -11.54 -1.70
N LEU A 26 6.13 -12.38 -1.15
CA LEU A 26 6.33 -13.83 -1.08
C LEU A 26 6.34 -14.47 -2.47
N PHE A 27 5.47 -14.04 -3.38
CA PHE A 27 5.49 -14.49 -4.77
C PHE A 27 6.83 -14.20 -5.44
N HIS A 28 7.36 -12.99 -5.24
CA HIS A 28 8.68 -12.62 -5.75
C HIS A 28 9.79 -13.47 -5.14
N LEU A 29 9.81 -13.65 -3.81
CA LEU A 29 10.83 -14.44 -3.11
C LEU A 29 10.84 -15.92 -3.49
N LEU A 30 9.66 -16.49 -3.74
CA LEU A 30 9.49 -17.89 -4.10
C LEU A 30 9.57 -18.11 -5.62
N ASN A 31 9.77 -17.04 -6.40
CA ASN A 31 9.80 -17.08 -7.86
C ASN A 31 8.56 -17.77 -8.47
N LEU A 32 7.38 -17.47 -7.90
CA LEU A 32 6.10 -17.93 -8.44
C LEU A 32 5.74 -17.06 -9.64
N THR A 33 5.53 -17.69 -10.80
CA THR A 33 5.28 -17.00 -12.08
C THR A 33 3.80 -16.83 -12.40
N GLU A 34 2.94 -17.30 -11.50
CA GLU A 34 1.55 -17.51 -11.81
C GLU A 34 0.81 -16.17 -11.74
N PRO A 35 -0.06 -15.87 -12.72
CA PRO A 35 -0.79 -14.61 -12.70
C PRO A 35 -1.60 -14.47 -11.43
N PHE A 36 -1.40 -13.37 -10.71
CA PHE A 36 -2.21 -13.00 -9.56
C PHE A 36 -2.48 -11.49 -9.59
N SER A 37 -3.52 -11.07 -8.88
CA SER A 37 -3.85 -9.66 -8.71
C SER A 37 -3.78 -9.29 -7.23
N ALA A 38 -3.12 -8.19 -6.93
CA ALA A 38 -3.01 -7.65 -5.57
C ALA A 38 -3.03 -6.13 -5.61
N LEU A 39 -3.48 -5.53 -4.50
CA LEU A 39 -3.41 -4.08 -4.29
C LEU A 39 -2.02 -3.63 -3.83
N GLY A 40 -1.33 -4.49 -3.09
CA GLY A 40 0.06 -4.28 -2.69
C GLY A 40 1.05 -4.61 -3.81
N VAL A 41 2.32 -4.41 -3.50
CA VAL A 41 3.47 -4.59 -4.38
C VAL A 41 4.54 -5.43 -3.69
N ASP A 42 5.60 -5.79 -4.42
CA ASP A 42 6.77 -6.41 -3.78
C ASP A 42 7.48 -5.38 -2.88
N GLY A 43 7.32 -5.53 -1.57
CA GLY A 43 7.89 -4.68 -0.54
C GLY A 43 9.41 -4.79 -0.41
N LEU A 44 10.05 -5.70 -1.14
CA LEU A 44 11.51 -5.82 -1.19
C LEU A 44 12.13 -5.18 -2.45
N ASN A 45 11.33 -4.75 -3.43
CA ASN A 45 11.82 -4.11 -4.64
C ASN A 45 12.12 -2.62 -4.38
N PRO A 46 13.38 -2.16 -4.44
CA PRO A 46 13.71 -0.75 -4.18
C PRO A 46 13.38 0.19 -5.34
N HIS A 47 12.96 -0.33 -6.51
CA HIS A 47 12.79 0.46 -7.74
C HIS A 47 11.34 0.90 -8.00
N ILE A 48 10.47 0.82 -6.98
CA ILE A 48 9.07 1.21 -7.07
C ILE A 48 8.73 2.30 -6.06
N THR A 49 7.60 2.97 -6.28
CA THR A 49 7.03 3.90 -5.31
C THR A 49 6.39 3.10 -4.18
N HIS A 50 6.98 3.22 -3.00
CA HIS A 50 6.53 2.56 -1.78
C HIS A 50 5.47 3.39 -1.06
N ARG A 51 4.43 2.72 -0.57
CA ARG A 51 3.34 3.34 0.19
C ARG A 51 2.72 2.32 1.15
N ALA A 52 2.25 2.78 2.30
CA ALA A 52 1.48 1.97 3.21
C ALA A 52 0.02 2.43 3.20
N PHE A 53 -0.87 1.62 2.60
CA PHE A 53 -2.32 1.79 2.72
C PHE A 53 -2.84 1.00 3.91
N ILE A 54 -3.63 1.65 4.75
CA ILE A 54 -4.16 1.13 6.01
C ILE A 54 -5.67 1.40 6.07
N THR A 55 -6.44 0.40 6.50
CA THR A 55 -7.86 0.55 6.82
C THR A 55 -8.04 0.38 8.32
N GLU A 56 -8.65 1.36 8.97
CA GLU A 56 -8.88 1.39 10.42
C GLU A 56 -10.37 1.68 10.69
N GLY A 57 -11.17 0.62 10.73
CA GLY A 57 -12.63 0.74 10.85
C GLY A 57 -13.21 1.57 9.70
N GLY A 58 -13.85 2.70 10.04
CA GLY A 58 -14.41 3.64 9.06
C GLY A 58 -13.37 4.58 8.41
N ASN A 59 -12.12 4.55 8.86
CA ASN A 59 -11.08 5.45 8.39
C ASN A 59 -10.08 4.74 7.47
N LEU A 60 -9.39 5.56 6.69
CA LEU A 60 -8.33 5.19 5.77
C LEU A 60 -7.07 5.96 6.17
N ALA A 61 -5.90 5.35 6.00
CA ALA A 61 -4.65 6.08 6.02
C ALA A 61 -3.76 5.66 4.86
N LEU A 62 -3.05 6.64 4.31
CA LEU A 62 -2.01 6.43 3.30
C LEU A 62 -0.73 7.12 3.79
N ILE A 63 0.36 6.36 3.83
CA ILE A 63 1.69 6.83 4.22
C ILE A 63 2.62 6.63 3.03
N THR A 64 3.32 7.69 2.63
CA THR A 64 4.33 7.69 1.58
C THR A 64 5.65 8.25 2.15
N PRO A 65 6.77 8.17 1.43
CA PRO A 65 8.03 8.80 1.86
C PRO A 65 7.90 10.32 2.07
N GLU A 66 6.96 10.98 1.38
CA GLU A 66 6.74 12.42 1.44
C GLU A 66 5.83 12.84 2.60
N GLY A 67 4.99 11.94 3.11
CA GLY A 67 4.06 12.28 4.20
C GLY A 67 2.97 11.25 4.43
N PHE A 68 1.97 11.63 5.22
CA PHE A 68 0.80 10.81 5.47
C PHE A 68 -0.50 11.61 5.43
N LEU A 69 -1.60 10.90 5.16
CA LEU A 69 -2.96 11.40 5.24
C LEU A 69 -3.86 10.33 5.87
N ARG A 70 -4.65 10.73 6.87
CA ARG A 70 -5.77 9.97 7.41
C ARG A 70 -7.09 10.59 6.95
N HIS A 71 -8.02 9.78 6.49
CA HIS A 71 -9.24 10.22 5.79
C HIS A 71 -10.45 9.38 6.24
N ASP A 72 -11.62 10.01 6.42
CA ASP A 72 -12.87 9.33 6.86
C ASP A 72 -13.85 9.01 5.71
N ARG A 73 -13.34 9.07 4.47
CA ARG A 73 -14.07 9.01 3.17
C ARG A 73 -14.90 10.25 2.83
N SER A 74 -15.06 11.19 3.76
CA SER A 74 -15.68 12.49 3.50
C SER A 74 -14.67 13.64 3.46
N LYS A 75 -13.64 13.59 4.32
CA LYS A 75 -12.59 14.61 4.44
C LYS A 75 -11.30 14.06 5.04
N GLY A 76 -10.19 14.75 4.79
CA GLY A 76 -8.94 14.56 5.52
C GLY A 76 -9.08 14.93 7.01
N LEU A 77 -8.85 13.94 7.86
CA LEU A 77 -8.84 14.07 9.32
C LEU A 77 -7.51 14.66 9.80
N GLU A 78 -6.41 14.13 9.31
CA GLU A 78 -5.06 14.40 9.81
C GLU A 78 -4.04 14.19 8.69
N SER A 79 -3.01 15.04 8.61
CA SER A 79 -2.02 15.00 7.54
C SER A 79 -0.71 15.63 8.00
N SER A 80 0.43 15.11 7.53
CA SER A 80 1.73 15.79 7.66
C SER A 80 1.96 16.84 6.58
N LEU A 81 1.12 16.85 5.53
CA LEU A 81 1.16 17.78 4.41
C LEU A 81 0.19 18.94 4.64
N ASP A 82 0.52 20.13 4.11
CA ASP A 82 -0.39 21.28 4.09
C ASP A 82 -1.60 20.97 3.20
N LYS A 83 -2.82 21.18 3.72
CA LYS A 83 -4.08 20.92 3.02
C LYS A 83 -4.24 21.69 1.70
N THR A 84 -3.50 22.78 1.53
CA THR A 84 -3.53 23.60 0.31
C THR A 84 -2.49 23.18 -0.73
N SER A 85 -1.61 22.23 -0.38
CA SER A 85 -0.52 21.80 -1.25
C SER A 85 -1.00 20.80 -2.34
N GLU A 86 -0.29 20.78 -3.46
CA GLU A 86 -0.56 19.83 -4.54
C GLU A 86 -0.29 18.38 -4.09
N GLU A 87 0.69 18.17 -3.22
CA GLU A 87 1.00 16.87 -2.63
C GLU A 87 -0.15 16.34 -1.78
N TYR A 88 -0.78 17.19 -0.98
CA TYR A 88 -1.97 16.81 -0.22
C TYR A 88 -3.10 16.39 -1.16
N ALA A 89 -3.39 17.20 -2.19
CA ALA A 89 -4.45 16.90 -3.14
C ALA A 89 -4.21 15.57 -3.88
N ARG A 90 -2.95 15.31 -4.27
CA ARG A 90 -2.55 14.03 -4.88
C ARG A 90 -2.73 12.85 -3.92
N LEU A 91 -2.29 13.00 -2.67
CA LEU A 91 -2.39 11.94 -1.66
C LEU A 91 -3.85 11.64 -1.30
N GLU A 92 -4.70 12.67 -1.25
CA GLU A 92 -6.14 12.53 -1.04
C GLU A 92 -6.85 11.83 -2.20
N GLN A 93 -6.49 12.17 -3.44
CA GLN A 93 -6.99 11.45 -4.62
C GLN A 93 -6.56 9.98 -4.60
N GLU A 94 -5.32 9.70 -4.22
CA GLU A 94 -4.76 8.36 -4.19
C GLU A 94 -5.43 7.46 -3.14
N VAL A 95 -5.61 7.95 -1.91
CA VAL A 95 -6.26 7.16 -0.85
C VAL A 95 -7.71 6.83 -1.19
N LEU A 96 -8.43 7.76 -1.83
CA LEU A 96 -9.81 7.55 -2.27
C LEU A 96 -9.89 6.60 -3.48
N ALA A 97 -8.95 6.69 -4.41
CA ALA A 97 -8.87 5.77 -5.55
C ALA A 97 -8.60 4.32 -5.10
N LEU A 98 -7.74 4.14 -4.11
CA LEU A 98 -7.47 2.84 -3.51
C LEU A 98 -8.70 2.27 -2.83
N ASP A 99 -9.39 3.06 -2.00
CA ASP A 99 -10.62 2.63 -1.33
C ASP A 99 -11.73 2.23 -2.31
N LYS A 100 -11.90 3.02 -3.38
CA LYS A 100 -12.86 2.70 -4.45
C LYS A 100 -12.49 1.40 -5.15
N SER A 101 -11.21 1.15 -5.39
CA SER A 101 -10.72 -0.09 -6.02
C SER A 101 -10.99 -1.31 -5.14
N VAL A 102 -10.68 -1.22 -3.84
CA VAL A 102 -10.99 -2.27 -2.85
C VAL A 102 -12.48 -2.57 -2.82
N THR A 103 -13.31 -1.52 -2.70
CA THR A 103 -14.77 -1.65 -2.61
C THR A 103 -15.35 -2.28 -3.87
N SER A 104 -14.88 -1.84 -5.05
CA SER A 104 -15.30 -2.40 -6.33
C SER A 104 -14.95 -3.88 -6.45
N LEU A 105 -13.71 -4.26 -6.11
CA LEU A 105 -13.26 -5.65 -6.15
C LEU A 105 -14.07 -6.55 -5.20
N PHE A 106 -14.41 -6.04 -4.02
CA PHE A 106 -15.27 -6.74 -3.07
C PHE A 106 -16.70 -6.91 -3.61
N GLN A 107 -17.32 -5.85 -4.12
CA GLN A 107 -18.69 -5.87 -4.64
C GLN A 107 -18.85 -6.74 -5.89
N SER A 108 -17.84 -6.79 -6.75
CA SER A 108 -17.87 -7.54 -8.01
C SER A 108 -17.48 -9.02 -7.87
N ASN A 109 -17.16 -9.48 -6.65
CA ASN A 109 -16.71 -10.84 -6.35
C ASN A 109 -15.53 -11.30 -7.24
N HIS A 110 -14.66 -10.38 -7.63
CA HIS A 110 -13.54 -10.65 -8.55
C HIS A 110 -12.32 -11.30 -7.90
N TRP A 111 -12.42 -11.72 -6.63
CA TRP A 111 -11.37 -12.45 -5.92
C TRP A 111 -11.35 -13.94 -6.27
N ALA A 112 -12.42 -14.45 -6.90
CA ALA A 112 -12.51 -15.78 -7.46
C ALA A 112 -12.79 -15.69 -8.97
N LYS A 113 -11.75 -15.73 -9.79
CA LYS A 113 -11.84 -16.12 -11.19
C LYS A 113 -10.76 -17.16 -11.47
#